data_AF-A0A7K0YXZ4-F1
#
_entry.id   AF-A0A7K0YXZ4-F1
#
_cell.length_a   1.000
_cell.length_b   1.000
_cell.length_c   1.000
_cell.angle_alpha   90.00
_cell.angle_beta   90.00
_cell.angle_gamma   90.00
#
_symmetry.space_group_name_H-M   'P 1'
#
loop_
_entity.id
_entity.type
_entity.pdbx_description
1 polymer ?
#
loop_
_entity_poly.entity_id
_entity_poly.type
_entity_poly.pdbx_seq_one_letter_code
_entity_poly.pdbx_strand_id
1 'polypeptide(L)' 'SGDVLFAGAIGRTDLPTGSANAMRTSLISKILPLKDELIVLPGHGPQTTIGRERSSNPYLQEDFLLSKPRRGE' A
#
# COMPACT_ATOMS: atom_id res chain seq x y z
N SER A 1 -7.50 4.10 5.50
CA SER A 1 -7.76 4.37 4.07
C SER A 1 -8.10 5.84 3.89
N GLY A 2 -8.01 6.30 2.65
CA GLY A 2 -7.53 7.62 2.22
C GLY A 2 -6.67 7.33 0.98
N ASP A 3 -5.56 8.05 0.77
CA ASP A 3 -4.67 7.80 -0.38
C ASP A 3 -3.54 6.77 -0.11
N VAL A 4 -3.74 5.78 0.77
CA VAL A 4 -2.70 4.78 1.08
C VAL A 4 -2.80 3.53 0.21
N LEU A 5 -3.97 2.88 0.20
CA LEU A 5 -4.21 1.62 -0.49
C LEU A 5 -5.44 1.76 -1.39
N PHE A 6 -5.30 1.31 -2.64
CA PHE A 6 -6.33 1.31 -3.67
C PHE A 6 -6.44 -0.10 -4.27
N ALA A 7 -7.49 -0.35 -5.06
CA ALA A 7 -7.61 -1.59 -5.81
C ALA A 7 -6.45 -1.75 -6.82
N GLY A 8 -5.52 -2.67 -6.53
CA GLY A 8 -4.34 -2.95 -7.34
C GLY A 8 -3.23 -1.88 -7.30
N ALA A 9 -3.34 -0.87 -6.43
CA ALA A 9 -2.39 0.25 -6.37
C ALA A 9 -2.20 0.82 -4.96
N ILE A 10 -1.27 1.77 -4.82
CA ILE A 10 -1.02 2.54 -3.59
C ILE A 10 -0.96 4.04 -3.91
N GLY A 11 -0.97 4.87 -2.87
CA GLY A 11 -0.74 6.31 -3.00
C GLY A 11 0.57 6.67 -3.66
N ARG A 12 0.57 7.81 -4.35
CA ARG A 12 1.79 8.41 -4.89
C ARG A 12 2.76 8.77 -3.77
N THR A 13 4.01 8.37 -3.94
CA THR A 13 5.10 8.67 -2.99
C THR A 13 6.13 9.63 -3.56
N ASP A 14 5.96 10.06 -4.82
CA ASP A 14 6.88 10.88 -5.62
C ASP A 14 6.58 12.39 -5.53
N LEU A 15 5.58 12.78 -4.75
CA LEU A 15 5.27 14.19 -4.48
C LEU A 15 6.22 14.79 -3.43
N PRO A 16 6.34 16.12 -3.31
CA PRO A 16 7.31 16.78 -2.43
C PRO A 16 7.28 16.35 -0.94
N THR A 17 6.12 15.90 -0.45
CA THR A 17 5.95 15.39 0.92
C THR A 17 5.74 13.87 0.98
N GLY A 18 5.90 13.18 -0.14
CA GLY A 18 5.78 11.73 -0.24
C GLY A 18 7.07 11.02 0.17
N SER A 19 6.94 9.78 0.64
CA SER A 19 8.09 8.93 0.94
C SER A 19 7.75 7.47 0.70
N ALA A 20 8.52 6.82 -0.19
CA ALA A 20 8.35 5.40 -0.47
C ALA A 20 8.66 4.54 0.77
N ASN A 21 9.65 4.92 1.57
CA ASN A 21 9.97 4.25 2.83
C ASN A 21 8.82 4.35 3.84
N ALA A 22 8.28 5.55 4.06
CA ALA A 22 7.15 5.72 4.97
C ALA A 22 5.90 4.96 4.49
N MET A 23 5.68 4.89 3.17
CA MET A 23 4.62 4.11 2.57
C MET A 23 4.81 2.61 2.84
N ARG A 24 5.99 2.04 2.58
CA ARG A 24 6.29 0.62 2.90
C ARG A 24 6.08 0.34 4.39
N THR A 25 6.58 1.19 5.28
CA THR A 25 6.36 1.04 6.73
C THR A 25 4.87 1.05 7.09
N SER A 26 4.07 1.90 6.45
CA SER A 26 2.62 1.96 6.67
C SER A 26 1.93 0.70 6.16
N LEU A 27 2.29 0.21 4.97
CA LEU A 27 1.74 -1.04 4.43
C LEU A 27 2.06 -2.23 5.36
N ILE A 28 3.29 -2.35 5.84
CA ILE A 28 3.70 -3.44 6.75
C ILE A 28 3.02 -3.34 8.11
N SER A 29 3.04 -2.16 8.74
CA SER A 29 2.60 -2.02 10.13
C SER A 29 1.11 -1.79 10.30
N LYS A 30 0.41 -1.31 9.27
CA LYS A 30 -1.01 -0.93 9.35
C LYS A 30 -1.92 -1.72 8.43
N ILE A 31 -1.43 -2.17 7.27
CA ILE A 31 -2.28 -2.88 6.28
C ILE A 31 -2.14 -4.39 6.43
N LEU A 32 -0.92 -4.93 6.40
CA LEU A 32 -0.70 -6.38 6.47
C LEU A 32 -1.29 -7.06 7.72
N PRO A 33 -1.36 -6.45 8.91
CA PRO A 33 -1.96 -7.10 10.09
C PRO A 33 -3.48 -7.17 10.06
N LEU A 34 -4.13 -6.49 9.10
CA LEU A 34 -5.59 -6.45 9.01
C LEU A 34 -6.16 -7.77 8.52
N LYS A 35 -7.39 -8.08 8.94
CA LYS A 35 -8.11 -9.27 8.49
C LYS A 35 -8.52 -9.13 7.03
N ASP A 36 -8.49 -10.24 6.30
CA ASP A 36 -8.74 -10.28 4.85
C ASP A 36 -10.18 -9.89 4.46
N GLU A 37 -11.16 -10.12 5.34
CA GLU A 37 -12.58 -9.77 5.15
C GLU A 37 -12.86 -8.26 5.22
N LEU A 38 -11.90 -7.46 5.70
CA LEU A 38 -12.10 -6.02 5.83
C LEU A 38 -12.18 -5.35 4.46
N ILE A 39 -13.26 -4.59 4.29
CA ILE A 39 -13.49 -3.77 3.10
C ILE A 39 -12.61 -2.52 3.18
N VAL A 40 -11.90 -2.26 2.09
CA VAL A 40 -11.13 -1.04 1.88
C VAL A 40 -11.98 -0.08 1.06
N LEU A 41 -12.29 1.07 1.65
CA LEU A 41 -12.94 2.20 0.98
C LEU A 41 -11.86 3.24 0.65
N PRO A 42 -11.31 3.26 -0.57
CA PRO A 42 -10.26 4.20 -0.95
C PRO A 42 -10.84 5.60 -1.25
N GLY A 43 -9.97 6.62 -1.25
CA GLY A 43 -10.37 7.97 -1.66
C GLY A 43 -10.75 8.09 -3.15
N HIS A 44 -10.26 7.16 -3.97
CA HIS A 44 -10.47 7.12 -5.42
C HIS A 44 -10.63 5.67 -5.91
N GLY A 45 -11.36 5.47 -7.01
CA GLY A 45 -11.54 4.15 -7.62
C GLY A 45 -12.51 3.24 -6.85
N PRO A 46 -12.60 1.96 -7.24
CA PRO A 46 -13.55 1.02 -6.64
C PRO A 46 -13.11 0.55 -5.25
N GLN A 47 -14.08 0.15 -4.42
CA GLN A 47 -13.80 -0.55 -3.18
C GLN A 47 -13.13 -1.92 -3.43
N THR A 48 -12.38 -2.39 -2.44
CA THR A 48 -11.71 -3.71 -2.47
C THR A 48 -11.71 -4.33 -1.07
N THR A 49 -11.00 -5.44 -0.86
CA THR A 49 -10.78 -6.03 0.46
C THR A 49 -9.30 -6.24 0.74
N ILE A 50 -8.93 -6.31 2.02
CA ILE A 50 -7.54 -6.59 2.41
C ILE A 50 -7.05 -7.90 1.81
N GLY A 51 -7.87 -8.97 1.80
CA GLY A 51 -7.48 -10.26 1.24
C GLY A 51 -7.24 -10.22 -0.27
N ARG A 52 -8.07 -9.47 -1.00
CA ARG A 52 -7.88 -9.29 -2.44
C ARG A 52 -6.58 -8.54 -2.73
N GLU A 53 -6.33 -7.45 -2.01
CA GLU A 53 -5.10 -6.68 -2.21
C GLU A 53 -3.86 -7.49 -1.78
N ARG A 54 -3.91 -8.20 -0.67
CA ARG A 54 -2.78 -9.04 -0.23
C ARG A 54 -2.39 -10.09 -1.27
N SER A 55 -3.38 -10.70 -1.93
CA SER A 55 -3.15 -11.76 -2.91
C SER A 55 -2.75 -11.27 -4.30
N SER A 56 -3.08 -10.03 -4.68
CA SER A 56 -2.93 -9.57 -6.06
C SER A 56 -2.26 -8.21 -6.25
N ASN A 57 -2.19 -7.38 -5.21
CA ASN A 57 -1.59 -6.05 -5.30
C ASN A 57 -0.06 -6.16 -5.31
N PRO A 58 0.62 -5.70 -6.37
CA PRO A 58 2.08 -5.82 -6.47
C PRO A 58 2.83 -5.07 -5.35
N TYR A 59 2.21 -4.06 -4.74
CA TYR A 59 2.80 -3.27 -3.66
C TYR A 59 2.65 -3.90 -2.28
N LEU A 60 1.91 -5.01 -2.15
CA LEU A 60 1.83 -5.81 -0.93
C LEU A 60 2.68 -7.08 -1.01
N GLN A 61 3.43 -7.27 -2.10
CA GLN A 61 4.34 -8.40 -2.27
C GLN A 61 5.70 -8.11 -1.64
N GLU A 62 6.40 -9.16 -1.22
CA GLU A 62 7.71 -9.07 -0.57
C GLU A 62 8.72 -8.25 -1.39
N ASP A 63 8.72 -8.43 -2.71
CA ASP A 63 9.60 -7.71 -3.64
C ASP A 63 9.51 -6.19 -3.48
N PHE A 64 8.31 -5.64 -3.31
CA PHE A 64 8.13 -4.22 -3.08
C PHE A 64 8.42 -3.83 -1.63
N LEU A 65 7.91 -4.60 -0.67
CA LEU A 65 7.98 -4.27 0.75
C LEU A 65 9.40 -4.32 1.32
N LEU A 66 10.24 -5.20 0.79
CA LEU A 66 11.63 -5.39 1.20
C LEU A 66 12.64 -4.72 0.26
N SER A 67 12.16 -4.01 -0.77
CA SER A 67 13.05 -3.31 -1.69
C SER A 67 13.92 -2.27 -0.97
N LYS A 68 15.23 -2.28 -1.27
CA LYS A 68 16.17 -1.30 -0.72
C LYS A 68 15.75 0.13 -1.13
N PRO A 69 15.90 1.13 -0.25
CA PRO A 69 15.71 2.53 -0.62
C PRO A 69 16.56 2.86 -1.84
N ARG A 70 15.98 3.53 -2.84
CA ARG A 70 16.77 3.99 -3.98
C ARG A 70 17.62 5.17 -3.52
N ARG A 71 18.89 5.17 -3.91
CA ARG A 71 19.86 6.21 -3.52
C ARG A 71 19.34 7.58 -4.00
N GLY A 72 19.00 8.47 -3.06
CA GLY A 72 18.42 9.79 -3.35
C GLY A 72 16.95 9.98 -2.92
N GLU A 73 16.32 8.98 -2.33
CA GLU A 73 15.17 9.15 -1.41
C GLU A 73 15.61 9.62 -0.02
#